data_AF-A0A3D1PKU5-F1
#
_entry.id   AF-A0A3D1PKU5-F1
#
_cell.length_a   1.000
_cell.length_b   1.000
_cell.length_c   1.000
_cell.angle_alpha   90.00
_cell.angle_beta   90.00
_cell.angle_gamma   90.00
#
_symmetry.space_group_name_H-M   'P 1'
#
loop_
_entity.id
_entity.type
_entity.pdbx_description
1 polymer ?
#
loop_
_entity_poly.entity_id
_entity_poly.type
_entity_poly.pdbx_seq_one_letter_code
_entity_poly.pdbx_strand_id
1 'polypeptide(L)'
;MDRDLDKEKIIEKMRSLRDKRDLEILNQDLEEVNLDSDYQKELPENKVLNIKYLGKIEINNEPKDIYLVLEQKQKDDGNKIEIERYCTEDGEVLGGNNNSDQFNFITPNEKYKDVEGLVESLQSLDKQGILDLNEIEQERLEQVAKELGITVEEIKKISEIDSEKTVEDNEKENLEKDKNPDKEKKTLSKKQVESISTKQEIKTEQKVTDKDTMASLLNVQGKGYRKIAIVYSDKFKEAGNTTKFSFVGIKQDGSAEKIDTIEQAYGTNPTKNVHSVNRDGSKIEEEKVNSIFKIKGKTETQIAVDIGNMGTIEPSLVRTPAQDNEEAISIPIETSNIRPTTRETRELMNRNRNTRVKEEIKKIKAHEELGCEDFSIKDIDDNPNNNTHEHQEFSEEYLDKCASKILESETIANTYNRSDVKAYIKAYVKRYLETGNETIDTEDLINNVLEEMEQEAEKEHPLHQNTDRD
;
A
#
# COMPACT_ATOMS: atom_id res chain seq x y z
N MET A 1 -0.14 -8.04 -41.30
CA MET A 1 -1.11 -8.31 -40.22
C MET A 1 -1.10 -7.05 -39.39
N ASP A 2 -1.88 -6.08 -39.83
CA ASP A 2 -2.01 -4.76 -39.20
C ASP A 2 -3.37 -4.70 -38.52
N ARG A 3 -3.45 -3.91 -37.43
CA ARG A 3 -4.64 -3.50 -36.65
C ARG A 3 -4.91 -4.33 -35.39
N ASP A 4 -4.24 -3.94 -34.31
CA ASP A 4 -4.82 -3.79 -32.96
C ASP A 4 -3.79 -3.04 -32.12
N LEU A 5 -3.69 -1.74 -32.36
CA LEU A 5 -2.99 -0.80 -31.50
C LEU A 5 -4.04 0.21 -31.08
N ASP A 6 -4.60 0.21 -29.87
CA ASP A 6 -4.77 -0.83 -28.86
C ASP A 6 -5.98 -0.30 -28.09
N LYS A 7 -7.21 -0.77 -28.38
CA LYS A 7 -8.46 -0.15 -27.85
C LYS A 7 -8.37 0.07 -26.33
N GLU A 8 -7.71 -0.85 -25.64
CA GLU A 8 -7.49 -0.80 -24.21
C GLU A 8 -6.50 0.30 -23.78
N LYS A 9 -5.43 0.57 -24.53
CA LYS A 9 -4.52 1.69 -24.23
C LYS A 9 -5.24 3.04 -24.32
N ILE A 10 -6.16 3.18 -25.28
CA ILE A 10 -6.99 4.38 -25.39
C ILE A 10 -7.91 4.50 -24.17
N ILE A 11 -8.54 3.40 -23.74
CA ILE A 11 -9.39 3.37 -22.53
C ILE A 11 -8.57 3.69 -21.27
N GLU A 12 -7.36 3.13 -21.12
CA GLU A 12 -6.46 3.45 -20.00
C GLU A 12 -6.10 4.94 -19.98
N LYS A 13 -5.84 5.54 -21.15
CA LYS A 13 -5.64 6.99 -21.25
C LYS A 13 -6.89 7.78 -20.88
N MET A 14 -8.08 7.34 -21.29
CA MET A 14 -9.34 7.96 -20.88
C MET A 14 -9.51 7.93 -19.36
N ARG A 15 -9.21 6.80 -18.69
CA ARG A 15 -9.23 6.70 -17.22
C ARG A 15 -8.21 7.65 -16.57
N SER A 16 -6.96 7.64 -17.05
CA SER A 16 -5.91 8.51 -16.53
C SER A 16 -6.24 10.00 -16.67
N LEU A 17 -6.87 10.40 -17.79
CA LEU A 17 -7.34 11.77 -18.00
C LEU A 17 -8.46 12.15 -17.02
N ARG A 18 -9.37 11.21 -16.72
CA ARG A 18 -10.43 11.41 -15.74
C ARG A 18 -9.86 11.68 -14.36
N ASP A 19 -8.97 10.79 -13.90
CA ASP A 19 -8.36 10.87 -12.57
C ASP A 19 -7.57 12.18 -12.40
N LYS A 20 -6.75 12.52 -13.41
CA LYS A 20 -5.98 13.77 -13.43
C LYS A 20 -6.91 14.98 -13.33
N ARG A 21 -8.01 14.98 -14.07
CA ARG A 21 -8.93 16.13 -14.12
C ARG A 21 -9.80 16.24 -12.89
N ASP A 22 -10.27 15.14 -12.33
CA ASP A 22 -10.99 15.13 -11.05
C ASP A 22 -10.08 15.67 -9.91
N LEU A 23 -8.79 15.32 -9.91
CA LEU A 23 -7.82 15.90 -8.96
C LEU A 23 -7.60 17.40 -9.17
N GLU A 24 -7.50 17.86 -10.42
CA GLU A 24 -7.38 19.29 -10.73
C GLU A 24 -8.61 20.07 -10.27
N ILE A 25 -9.82 19.55 -10.48
CA ILE A 25 -11.07 20.15 -10.01
C ILE A 25 -11.09 20.22 -8.48
N LEU A 26 -10.75 19.12 -7.80
CA LEU A 26 -10.72 19.08 -6.34
C LEU A 26 -9.72 20.09 -5.76
N ASN A 27 -8.53 20.22 -6.36
CA ASN A 27 -7.54 21.19 -5.93
C ASN A 27 -8.05 22.64 -6.11
N GLN A 28 -8.71 22.93 -7.24
CA GLN A 28 -9.31 24.25 -7.48
C GLN A 28 -10.40 24.57 -6.45
N ASP A 29 -11.29 23.61 -6.18
CA ASP A 29 -12.36 23.79 -5.19
C ASP A 29 -11.79 24.00 -3.78
N LEU A 30 -10.64 23.39 -3.44
CA LEU A 30 -9.96 23.56 -2.16
C LEU A 30 -9.20 24.88 -2.04
N GLU A 31 -8.60 25.39 -3.12
CA GLU A 31 -7.94 26.71 -3.14
C GLU A 31 -8.92 27.85 -2.85
N GLU A 32 -10.19 27.68 -3.23
CA GLU A 32 -11.25 28.67 -2.99
C GLU A 32 -11.78 28.66 -1.54
N VAL A 33 -11.39 27.68 -0.71
CA VAL A 33 -11.85 27.57 0.70
C VAL A 33 -10.95 28.38 1.63
N ASN A 34 -11.52 29.40 2.27
CA ASN A 34 -10.86 30.08 3.38
C ASN A 34 -11.07 29.32 4.70
N LEU A 35 -10.02 28.66 5.17
CA LEU A 35 -10.02 27.84 6.38
C LEU A 35 -10.44 28.59 7.66
N ASP A 36 -10.34 29.92 7.72
CA ASP A 36 -10.70 30.69 8.92
C ASP A 36 -12.19 31.06 8.99
N SER A 37 -12.92 31.03 7.86
CA SER A 37 -14.32 31.49 7.79
C SER A 37 -15.33 30.46 7.26
N ASP A 38 -14.87 29.43 6.55
CA ASP A 38 -15.74 28.62 5.68
C ASP A 38 -16.05 27.21 6.19
N TYR A 39 -15.96 26.97 7.51
CA TYR A 39 -16.21 25.65 8.13
C TYR A 39 -17.61 25.04 7.87
N GLN A 40 -18.56 25.81 7.34
CA GLN A 40 -19.94 25.37 7.04
C GLN A 40 -20.33 25.51 5.56
N LYS A 41 -19.43 25.94 4.66
CA LYS A 41 -19.77 26.02 3.24
C LYS A 41 -19.72 24.62 2.62
N GLU A 42 -20.78 24.23 1.93
CA GLU A 42 -20.76 23.06 1.06
C GLU A 42 -19.78 23.33 -0.10
N LEU A 43 -18.87 22.40 -0.35
CA LEU A 43 -18.02 22.44 -1.52
C LEU A 43 -18.88 22.37 -2.79
N PRO A 44 -18.51 23.09 -3.86
CA PRO A 44 -19.21 22.99 -5.14
C PRO A 44 -19.19 21.53 -5.65
N GLU A 45 -20.29 21.09 -6.25
CA GLU A 45 -20.40 19.74 -6.83
C GLU A 45 -19.75 19.68 -8.24
N ASN A 46 -18.53 20.16 -8.36
CA ASN A 46 -17.75 20.11 -9.60
C ASN A 46 -17.19 18.70 -9.79
N LYS A 47 -17.28 18.15 -11.01
CA LYS A 47 -16.77 16.79 -11.32
C LYS A 47 -16.64 16.54 -12.81
N VAL A 48 -15.83 15.55 -13.19
CA VAL A 48 -15.87 14.98 -14.54
C VAL A 48 -17.08 14.06 -14.68
N LEU A 49 -17.89 14.32 -15.71
CA LEU A 49 -19.07 13.51 -16.07
C LEU A 49 -18.71 12.33 -16.95
N ASN A 50 -17.89 12.55 -17.98
CA ASN A 50 -17.50 11.53 -18.94
C ASN A 50 -16.23 11.92 -19.70
N ILE A 51 -15.57 10.92 -20.29
CA ILE A 51 -14.52 11.11 -21.28
C ILE A 51 -14.84 10.28 -22.51
N LYS A 52 -14.74 10.90 -23.69
CA LYS A 52 -14.92 10.23 -24.99
C LYS A 52 -13.65 10.37 -25.81
N TYR A 53 -13.28 9.34 -26.55
CA TYR A 53 -12.21 9.43 -27.55
C TYR A 53 -12.84 9.77 -28.90
N LEU A 54 -12.37 10.85 -29.54
CA LEU A 54 -12.96 11.39 -30.76
C LEU A 54 -12.24 10.98 -32.04
N GLY A 55 -11.00 10.48 -31.93
CA GLY A 55 -10.14 10.16 -33.07
C GLY A 55 -8.86 10.97 -33.09
N LYS A 56 -8.20 11.04 -34.25
CA LYS A 56 -6.97 11.79 -34.45
C LYS A 56 -7.21 13.01 -35.31
N ILE A 57 -6.56 14.12 -35.00
CA ILE A 57 -6.46 15.29 -35.87
C ILE A 57 -4.99 15.69 -36.05
N GLU A 58 -4.68 16.39 -37.13
CA GLU A 58 -3.35 16.96 -37.33
C GLU A 58 -3.26 18.33 -36.64
N ILE A 59 -2.28 18.48 -35.74
CA ILE A 59 -1.95 19.75 -35.10
C ILE A 59 -0.47 20.01 -35.39
N ASN A 60 -0.16 21.13 -36.05
CA ASN A 60 1.21 21.47 -36.44
C ASN A 60 1.92 20.37 -37.26
N ASN A 61 1.20 19.71 -38.17
CA ASN A 61 1.66 18.55 -38.98
C ASN A 61 1.97 17.27 -38.18
N GLU A 62 1.54 17.18 -36.92
CA GLU A 62 1.65 15.98 -36.10
C GLU A 62 0.26 15.42 -35.80
N PRO A 63 -0.01 14.13 -36.05
CA PRO A 63 -1.27 13.51 -35.70
C PRO A 63 -1.35 13.33 -34.19
N LYS A 64 -2.40 13.89 -33.57
CA LYS A 64 -2.65 13.78 -32.13
C LYS A 64 -4.01 13.14 -31.85
N ASP A 65 -4.03 12.23 -30.88
CA ASP A 65 -5.26 11.62 -30.35
C ASP A 65 -6.04 12.65 -29.52
N ILE A 66 -7.34 12.77 -29.81
CA ILE A 66 -8.23 13.78 -29.23
C ILE A 66 -9.28 13.13 -28.35
N TYR A 67 -9.45 13.72 -27.17
CA TYR A 67 -10.39 13.31 -26.15
C TYR A 67 -11.32 14.47 -25.81
N LEU A 68 -12.61 14.17 -25.65
CA LEU A 68 -13.61 15.09 -25.14
C LEU A 68 -13.86 14.80 -23.66
N VAL A 69 -13.53 15.75 -22.81
CA VAL A 69 -13.82 15.72 -21.38
C VAL A 69 -15.09 16.53 -21.14
N LEU A 70 -16.11 15.86 -20.59
CA LEU A 70 -17.36 16.49 -20.19
C LEU A 70 -17.31 16.74 -18.69
N GLU A 71 -17.41 17.99 -18.26
CA GLU A 71 -17.35 18.43 -16.87
C GLU A 71 -18.67 19.04 -16.43
N GLN A 72 -19.03 18.86 -15.16
CA GLN A 72 -20.08 19.64 -14.51
C GLN A 72 -19.41 20.73 -13.68
N LYS A 73 -19.82 21.98 -13.86
CA LYS A 73 -19.44 23.10 -12.99
C LYS A 73 -20.66 23.73 -12.35
N GLN A 74 -20.64 23.88 -11.04
CA GLN A 74 -21.62 24.63 -10.26
C GLN A 74 -21.20 26.10 -10.21
N LYS A 75 -22.12 26.99 -10.59
CA LYS A 75 -21.96 28.44 -10.49
C LYS A 75 -22.34 28.92 -9.08
N ASP A 76 -21.97 30.16 -8.76
CA ASP A 76 -22.26 30.82 -7.48
C ASP A 76 -23.78 30.89 -7.16
N ASP A 77 -24.63 30.89 -8.19
CA ASP A 77 -26.09 30.88 -8.08
C ASP A 77 -26.68 29.48 -7.84
N GLY A 78 -25.83 28.45 -7.75
CA GLY A 78 -26.20 27.05 -7.61
C GLY A 78 -26.54 26.34 -8.92
N ASN A 79 -26.58 27.05 -10.06
CA ASN A 79 -26.87 26.44 -11.35
C ASN A 79 -25.69 25.59 -11.83
N LYS A 80 -25.99 24.42 -12.38
CA LYS A 80 -25.01 23.48 -12.95
C LYS A 80 -24.94 23.69 -14.45
N ILE A 81 -23.74 23.87 -14.97
CA ILE A 81 -23.45 23.92 -16.40
C ILE A 81 -22.55 22.75 -16.80
N GLU A 82 -22.70 22.31 -18.03
CA GLU A 82 -21.84 21.29 -18.63
C GLU A 82 -20.77 21.97 -19.49
N ILE A 83 -19.51 21.65 -19.23
CA ILE A 83 -18.36 22.19 -19.93
C ILE A 83 -17.74 21.07 -20.78
N GLU A 84 -17.55 21.36 -22.06
CA GLU A 84 -16.82 20.51 -22.99
C GLU A 84 -15.37 20.98 -23.07
N ARG A 85 -14.41 20.06 -22.92
CA ARG A 85 -12.98 20.32 -23.20
C ARG A 85 -12.43 19.31 -24.18
N TYR A 86 -11.75 19.80 -25.20
CA TYR A 86 -11.04 18.99 -26.18
C TYR A 86 -9.58 18.95 -25.79
N CYS A 87 -9.08 17.75 -25.49
CA CYS A 87 -7.77 17.52 -24.90
C CYS A 87 -6.95 16.51 -25.72
N THR A 88 -5.62 16.59 -25.62
CA THR A 88 -4.71 15.55 -26.12
C THR A 88 -4.55 14.40 -25.11
N GLU A 89 -3.83 13.35 -25.48
CA GLU A 89 -3.50 12.19 -24.62
C GLU A 89 -2.75 12.54 -23.32
N ASP A 90 -2.07 13.68 -23.27
CA ASP A 90 -1.34 14.19 -22.10
C ASP A 90 -2.22 15.08 -21.19
N GLY A 91 -3.46 15.31 -21.61
CA GLY A 91 -4.42 16.18 -20.93
C GLY A 91 -4.23 17.65 -21.27
N GLU A 92 -3.51 17.97 -22.35
CA GLU A 92 -3.38 19.35 -22.80
C GLU A 92 -4.67 19.82 -23.46
N VAL A 93 -5.29 20.85 -22.90
CA VAL A 93 -6.55 21.41 -23.40
C VAL A 93 -6.29 22.26 -24.64
N LEU A 94 -6.85 21.84 -25.78
CA LEU A 94 -6.77 22.54 -27.07
C LEU A 94 -7.84 23.62 -27.21
N GLY A 95 -9.01 23.38 -26.61
CA GLY A 95 -10.14 24.28 -26.65
C GLY A 95 -11.34 23.70 -25.91
N GLY A 96 -12.42 24.46 -25.82
CA GLY A 96 -13.62 24.01 -25.12
C GLY A 96 -14.84 24.85 -25.41
N ASN A 97 -15.98 24.37 -24.94
CA ASN A 97 -17.24 25.09 -24.95
C ASN A 97 -17.85 25.03 -23.56
N ASN A 98 -18.12 26.20 -22.96
CA ASN A 98 -18.68 26.29 -21.62
C ASN A 98 -20.21 26.16 -21.59
N ASN A 99 -20.86 25.98 -22.74
CA ASN A 99 -22.31 25.90 -22.95
C ASN A 99 -23.12 26.96 -22.19
N SER A 100 -22.50 28.10 -21.88
CA SER A 100 -23.09 29.20 -21.10
C SER A 100 -23.84 30.20 -21.97
N ASP A 101 -23.53 30.20 -23.27
CA ASP A 101 -23.96 31.21 -24.23
C ASP A 101 -24.86 30.50 -25.25
N GLN A 102 -25.83 31.21 -25.83
CA GLN A 102 -26.80 30.66 -26.81
C GLN A 102 -26.16 30.08 -28.09
N PHE A 103 -24.83 30.09 -28.20
CA PHE A 103 -24.06 29.65 -29.36
C PHE A 103 -23.11 28.50 -28.97
N ASN A 104 -23.24 27.37 -29.66
CA ASN A 104 -22.44 26.16 -29.46
C ASN A 104 -21.15 26.22 -30.31
N PHE A 105 -20.20 27.10 -29.95
CA PHE A 105 -18.91 27.22 -30.64
C PHE A 105 -17.76 26.82 -29.72
N ILE A 106 -16.74 26.17 -30.31
CA ILE A 106 -15.52 25.81 -29.60
C ILE A 106 -14.62 27.04 -29.57
N THR A 107 -14.18 27.42 -28.38
CA THR A 107 -13.18 28.47 -28.18
C THR A 107 -11.80 27.82 -28.02
N PRO A 108 -10.81 28.13 -28.86
CA PRO A 108 -9.47 27.59 -28.72
C PRO A 108 -8.80 28.14 -27.45
N ASN A 109 -7.96 27.32 -26.83
CA ASN A 109 -7.11 27.74 -25.72
C ASN A 109 -6.11 28.80 -26.20
N GLU A 110 -5.65 29.68 -25.31
CA GLU A 110 -4.72 30.77 -25.62
C GLU A 110 -3.48 30.34 -26.39
N LYS A 111 -2.91 29.18 -26.02
CA LYS A 111 -1.74 28.60 -26.70
C LYS A 111 -2.01 28.22 -28.16
N TYR A 112 -3.27 28.00 -28.49
CA TYR A 112 -3.73 27.44 -29.77
C TYR A 112 -4.60 28.42 -30.58
N LYS A 113 -4.72 29.69 -30.13
CA LYS A 113 -5.53 30.73 -30.80
C LYS A 113 -5.10 30.96 -32.25
N ASP A 114 -3.80 30.84 -32.53
CA ASP A 114 -3.22 31.11 -33.85
C ASP A 114 -3.02 29.85 -34.71
N VAL A 115 -3.46 28.67 -34.24
CA VAL A 115 -3.37 27.44 -35.03
C VAL A 115 -4.52 27.40 -36.05
N GLU A 116 -4.16 27.64 -37.30
CA GLU A 116 -5.10 27.65 -38.42
C GLU A 116 -5.81 26.30 -38.58
N GLY A 117 -7.12 26.32 -38.80
CA GLY A 117 -7.93 25.11 -39.01
C GLY A 117 -8.18 24.23 -37.77
N LEU A 118 -7.64 24.57 -36.59
CA LEU A 118 -7.84 23.76 -35.38
C LEU A 118 -9.31 23.70 -34.96
N VAL A 119 -9.98 24.86 -34.89
CA VAL A 119 -11.39 24.93 -34.47
C VAL A 119 -12.28 24.15 -35.44
N GLU A 120 -12.04 24.27 -36.74
CA GLU A 120 -12.77 23.53 -37.78
C GLU A 120 -12.54 22.02 -37.63
N SER A 121 -11.29 21.61 -37.39
CA SER A 121 -10.94 20.21 -37.16
C SER A 121 -11.64 19.64 -35.93
N LEU A 122 -11.63 20.37 -34.80
CA LEU A 122 -12.33 19.97 -33.58
C LEU A 122 -13.85 19.91 -33.77
N GLN A 123 -14.43 20.86 -34.51
CA GLN A 123 -15.87 20.88 -34.81
C GLN A 123 -16.30 19.77 -35.78
N SER A 124 -15.39 19.28 -36.62
CA SER A 124 -15.66 18.19 -37.56
C SER A 124 -15.71 16.81 -36.90
N LEU A 125 -15.17 16.67 -35.68
CA LEU A 125 -15.20 15.43 -34.92
C LEU A 125 -16.62 15.10 -34.45
N ASP A 126 -16.98 13.83 -34.49
CA ASP A 126 -18.26 13.37 -33.97
C ASP A 126 -18.23 13.39 -32.43
N LYS A 127 -19.00 14.30 -31.82
CA LYS A 127 -19.11 14.44 -30.36
C LYS A 127 -19.67 13.20 -29.67
N GLN A 128 -20.33 12.28 -30.39
CA GLN A 128 -20.73 11.01 -29.81
C GLN A 128 -19.51 10.18 -29.38
N GLY A 129 -18.37 10.38 -30.05
CA GLY A 129 -17.11 9.70 -29.78
C GLY A 129 -17.03 8.35 -30.46
N ILE A 130 -15.82 7.94 -30.81
CA ILE A 130 -15.50 6.58 -31.27
C ILE A 130 -15.55 5.60 -30.11
N LEU A 131 -15.14 6.04 -28.91
CA LEU A 131 -15.24 5.31 -27.66
C LEU A 131 -15.81 6.24 -26.59
N ASP A 132 -16.68 5.72 -25.74
CA ASP A 132 -17.27 6.42 -24.59
C ASP A 132 -16.89 5.67 -23.31
N LEU A 133 -16.20 6.35 -22.38
CA LEU A 133 -15.70 5.71 -21.16
C LEU A 133 -16.84 5.16 -20.30
N ASN A 134 -17.90 5.96 -20.12
CA ASN A 134 -19.02 5.56 -19.27
C ASN A 134 -19.78 4.37 -19.87
N GLU A 135 -20.03 4.36 -21.18
CA GLU A 135 -20.68 3.22 -21.83
C GLU A 135 -19.83 1.96 -21.71
N ILE A 136 -18.53 2.04 -21.99
CA ILE A 136 -17.60 0.91 -21.88
C ILE A 136 -17.53 0.38 -20.45
N GLU A 137 -17.48 1.27 -19.47
CA GLU A 137 -17.43 0.89 -18.05
C GLU A 137 -18.74 0.29 -17.55
N GLN A 138 -19.88 0.78 -18.05
CA GLN A 138 -21.20 0.24 -17.76
C GLN A 138 -21.36 -1.16 -18.36
N GLU A 139 -20.98 -1.35 -19.62
CA GLU A 139 -20.99 -2.66 -20.28
C GLU A 139 -20.14 -3.69 -19.53
N ARG A 140 -18.95 -3.29 -19.03
CA ARG A 140 -18.09 -4.16 -18.20
C ARG A 140 -18.76 -4.55 -16.90
N LEU A 141 -19.35 -3.59 -16.19
CA LEU A 141 -20.08 -3.83 -14.94
C LEU A 141 -21.25 -4.79 -15.15
N GLU A 142 -21.99 -4.63 -16.25
CA GLU A 142 -23.10 -5.52 -16.61
C GLU A 142 -22.63 -6.95 -16.88
N GLN A 143 -21.48 -7.13 -17.55
CA GLN A 143 -20.89 -8.44 -17.78
C GLN A 143 -20.45 -9.10 -16.47
N VAL A 144 -19.82 -8.34 -15.56
CA VAL A 144 -19.44 -8.83 -14.23
C VAL A 144 -20.68 -9.21 -13.40
N ALA A 145 -21.71 -8.35 -13.38
CA ALA A 145 -22.95 -8.60 -12.66
C ALA A 145 -23.64 -9.88 -13.15
N LYS A 146 -23.75 -10.02 -14.48
CA LYS A 146 -24.33 -11.20 -15.14
C LYS A 146 -23.59 -12.48 -14.76
N GLU A 147 -22.26 -12.47 -14.80
CA GLU A 147 -21.43 -13.63 -14.45
C GLU A 147 -21.58 -14.01 -12.96
N LEU A 148 -21.73 -13.01 -12.09
CA LEU A 148 -21.94 -13.22 -10.66
C LEU A 148 -23.40 -13.53 -10.29
N GLY A 149 -24.33 -13.51 -11.25
CA GLY A 149 -25.75 -13.77 -11.03
C GLY A 149 -26.46 -12.68 -10.22
N ILE A 150 -25.93 -11.46 -10.21
CA ILE A 150 -26.47 -10.29 -9.50
C ILE A 150 -26.82 -9.16 -10.47
N THR A 151 -27.48 -8.10 -9.99
CA THR A 151 -27.68 -6.87 -10.77
C THR A 151 -26.54 -5.88 -10.55
N VAL A 152 -26.35 -4.93 -11.47
CA VAL A 152 -25.32 -3.88 -11.34
C VAL A 152 -25.53 -3.04 -10.07
N GLU A 153 -26.78 -2.75 -9.71
CA GLU A 153 -27.15 -2.03 -8.49
C GLU A 153 -26.76 -2.76 -7.20
N GLU A 154 -26.63 -4.09 -7.27
CA GLU A 154 -26.21 -4.93 -6.15
C GLU A 154 -24.68 -4.95 -5.99
N ILE A 155 -23.92 -4.53 -7.01
CA ILE A 155 -22.48 -4.29 -6.90
C ILE A 155 -22.28 -3.01 -6.10
N LYS A 156 -21.81 -3.15 -4.86
CA LYS A 156 -21.54 -1.99 -4.01
C LYS A 156 -20.17 -1.40 -4.29
N LYS A 157 -19.17 -2.25 -4.58
CA LYS A 157 -17.81 -1.84 -4.94
C LYS A 157 -17.17 -2.89 -5.86
N ILE A 158 -16.24 -2.47 -6.70
CA ILE A 158 -15.43 -3.36 -7.54
C ILE A 158 -14.00 -2.86 -7.57
N SER A 159 -13.06 -3.79 -7.45
CA SER A 159 -11.66 -3.61 -7.83
C SER A 159 -11.45 -4.44 -9.09
N GLU A 160 -10.76 -3.96 -10.13
CA GLU A 160 -10.37 -4.67 -11.36
C GLU A 160 -8.84 -4.87 -11.36
N ILE A 161 -8.20 -5.36 -12.43
CA ILE A 161 -6.73 -5.61 -12.47
C ILE A 161 -6.18 -5.37 -13.87
N ASP A 162 -4.98 -4.91 -14.19
CA ASP A 162 -4.54 -4.82 -15.62
C ASP A 162 -3.29 -5.65 -15.95
N SER A 163 -3.02 -5.88 -17.23
CA SER A 163 -1.87 -6.64 -17.75
C SER A 163 -0.76 -5.79 -18.36
N GLU A 164 -0.96 -4.50 -18.66
CA GLU A 164 0.02 -3.74 -19.44
C GLU A 164 0.51 -2.45 -18.77
N LYS A 165 1.38 -2.59 -17.76
CA LYS A 165 2.45 -1.60 -17.48
C LYS A 165 3.71 -2.31 -16.96
N THR A 166 4.82 -2.15 -17.66
CA THR A 166 6.15 -2.61 -17.23
C THR A 166 6.65 -1.79 -16.03
N VAL A 167 7.44 -2.44 -15.17
CA VAL A 167 7.95 -1.92 -13.88
C VAL A 167 8.84 -0.67 -14.04
N GLU A 168 9.30 -0.36 -15.25
CA GLU A 168 10.38 0.61 -15.50
C GLU A 168 9.96 2.09 -15.50
N ASP A 169 8.67 2.43 -15.63
CA ASP A 169 8.24 3.84 -15.68
C ASP A 169 8.03 4.49 -14.29
N ASN A 170 7.97 3.69 -13.22
CA ASN A 170 7.74 4.19 -11.85
C ASN A 170 9.00 4.77 -11.18
N GLU A 171 10.20 4.55 -11.71
CA GLU A 171 11.45 4.99 -11.06
C GLU A 171 11.76 6.47 -11.28
N LYS A 172 11.08 7.16 -12.20
CA LYS A 172 11.44 8.55 -12.57
C LYS A 172 10.64 9.65 -11.89
N GLU A 173 9.53 9.36 -11.21
CA GLU A 173 8.59 10.43 -10.81
C GLU A 173 8.51 10.75 -9.31
N ASN A 174 9.42 10.31 -8.45
CA ASN A 174 9.39 10.73 -7.03
C ASN A 174 10.77 10.89 -6.38
N LEU A 175 11.46 11.96 -6.77
CA LEU A 175 12.53 12.57 -5.98
C LEU A 175 12.22 14.05 -5.73
N GLU A 176 11.05 14.35 -5.17
CA GLU A 176 10.89 15.57 -4.38
C GLU A 176 10.50 15.19 -2.96
N LYS A 177 11.47 15.38 -2.06
CA LYS A 177 11.30 15.28 -0.62
C LYS A 177 10.50 16.50 -0.18
N ASP A 178 9.25 16.32 0.24
CA ASP A 178 8.62 17.30 1.11
C ASP A 178 8.42 16.72 2.51
N LYS A 179 9.12 17.35 3.45
CA LYS A 179 9.09 17.05 4.87
C LYS A 179 8.02 17.94 5.49
N ASN A 180 6.87 17.39 5.86
CA ASN A 180 6.15 17.86 7.05
C ASN A 180 5.14 16.82 7.57
N PRO A 181 5.41 16.14 8.70
CA PRO A 181 4.47 15.25 9.35
C PRO A 181 3.73 16.03 10.44
N ASP A 182 2.63 16.71 10.11
CA ASP A 182 1.58 17.11 11.06
C ASP A 182 0.50 17.96 10.37
N LYS A 183 -0.51 17.30 9.80
CA LYS A 183 -1.87 17.86 9.64
C LYS A 183 -2.89 16.75 9.86
N GLU A 184 -3.74 16.97 10.87
CA GLU A 184 -4.80 16.08 11.33
C GLU A 184 -5.64 15.48 10.18
N LYS A 185 -5.84 14.16 10.25
CA LYS A 185 -6.76 13.38 9.41
C LYS A 185 -8.19 13.93 9.54
N LYS A 186 -8.68 14.68 8.54
CA LYS A 186 -10.11 14.98 8.40
C LYS A 186 -10.81 13.89 7.60
N THR A 187 -11.79 13.25 8.23
CA THR A 187 -12.67 12.23 7.67
C THR A 187 -13.67 12.83 6.68
N LEU A 188 -13.71 12.30 5.45
CA LEU A 188 -14.72 12.64 4.43
C LEU A 188 -16.11 12.13 4.83
N SER A 189 -17.16 12.85 4.41
CA SER A 189 -18.55 12.52 4.75
C SER A 189 -19.06 11.30 3.96
N LYS A 190 -20.01 10.55 4.56
CA LYS A 190 -20.58 9.30 4.00
C LYS A 190 -21.13 9.42 2.57
N LYS A 191 -21.55 10.60 2.12
CA LYS A 191 -22.05 10.84 0.76
C LYS A 191 -20.94 11.03 -0.29
N GLN A 192 -19.77 11.51 0.11
CA GLN A 192 -18.59 11.62 -0.77
C GLN A 192 -17.94 10.25 -1.01
N VAL A 193 -18.14 9.32 -0.08
CA VAL A 193 -17.69 7.91 -0.19
C VAL A 193 -18.59 7.09 -1.11
N GLU A 194 -19.88 7.46 -1.26
CA GLU A 194 -20.84 6.75 -2.11
C GLU A 194 -20.70 7.09 -3.61
N SER A 195 -20.19 8.28 -3.96
CA SER A 195 -19.98 8.68 -5.36
C SER A 195 -18.67 8.19 -5.97
N ILE A 196 -17.74 7.70 -5.15
CA ILE A 196 -16.53 7.04 -5.63
C ILE A 196 -16.85 5.55 -5.66
N SER A 197 -17.38 5.08 -6.80
CA SER A 197 -17.18 3.69 -7.20
C SER A 197 -15.67 3.49 -7.30
N THR A 198 -15.00 3.18 -6.19
CA THR A 198 -13.54 3.10 -6.08
C THR A 198 -13.11 1.85 -6.83
N LYS A 199 -13.02 1.99 -8.16
CA LYS A 199 -12.43 1.02 -9.08
C LYS A 199 -10.94 1.00 -8.76
N GLN A 200 -10.51 -0.01 -8.02
CA GLN A 200 -9.09 -0.19 -7.72
C GLN A 200 -8.48 -1.23 -8.64
N GLU A 201 -7.32 -0.94 -9.23
CA GLU A 201 -6.70 -1.82 -10.23
C GLU A 201 -5.50 -2.59 -9.64
N ILE A 202 -5.54 -3.91 -9.48
CA ILE A 202 -4.35 -4.75 -9.13
C ILE A 202 -3.67 -5.23 -10.46
N LYS A 203 -2.57 -5.98 -10.55
CA LYS A 203 -2.03 -6.44 -11.88
C LYS A 203 -1.92 -7.98 -11.97
N THR A 204 -2.24 -8.59 -13.14
CA THR A 204 -2.24 -10.08 -13.29
C THR A 204 -0.82 -10.65 -13.30
N GLU A 205 0.09 -9.96 -13.98
CA GLU A 205 1.52 -10.29 -14.05
C GLU A 205 2.33 -9.69 -12.90
N GLN A 206 1.70 -8.89 -12.03
CA GLN A 206 2.38 -8.38 -10.86
C GLN A 206 2.83 -9.53 -9.99
N LYS A 207 4.13 -9.48 -9.71
CA LYS A 207 4.82 -10.34 -8.76
C LYS A 207 4.32 -10.03 -7.35
N VAL A 208 3.52 -10.94 -6.80
CA VAL A 208 2.98 -10.89 -5.42
C VAL A 208 3.94 -11.51 -4.42
N THR A 209 4.81 -12.40 -4.88
CA THR A 209 6.07 -12.79 -4.22
C THR A 209 7.24 -12.45 -5.15
N ASP A 210 8.48 -12.78 -4.80
CA ASP A 210 9.63 -12.64 -5.72
C ASP A 210 9.54 -13.58 -6.94
N LYS A 211 8.79 -14.69 -6.82
CA LYS A 211 8.68 -15.77 -7.80
C LYS A 211 7.31 -15.86 -8.49
N ASP A 212 6.22 -15.70 -7.74
CA ASP A 212 4.86 -15.92 -8.23
C ASP A 212 4.19 -14.59 -8.63
N THR A 213 3.51 -14.59 -9.78
CA THR A 213 2.58 -13.53 -10.18
C THR A 213 1.19 -13.80 -9.60
N MET A 214 0.29 -12.81 -9.60
CA MET A 214 -1.10 -13.01 -9.19
C MET A 214 -1.78 -14.12 -10.02
N ALA A 215 -1.53 -14.18 -11.33
CA ALA A 215 -2.05 -15.24 -12.20
C ALA A 215 -1.52 -16.65 -11.87
N SER A 216 -0.21 -16.76 -11.54
CA SER A 216 0.39 -18.02 -11.07
C SER A 216 -0.18 -18.43 -9.71
N LEU A 217 -0.27 -17.46 -8.80
CA LEU A 217 -0.77 -17.66 -7.45
C LEU A 217 -2.18 -18.25 -7.48
N LEU A 218 -3.05 -17.68 -8.31
CA LEU A 218 -4.45 -18.08 -8.46
C LEU A 218 -4.68 -19.26 -9.42
N ASN A 219 -3.62 -19.83 -10.02
CA ASN A 219 -3.69 -20.91 -11.01
C ASN A 219 -4.57 -20.58 -12.25
N VAL A 220 -4.45 -19.35 -12.77
CA VAL A 220 -5.28 -18.86 -13.91
C VAL A 220 -4.47 -18.47 -15.16
N GLN A 221 -3.19 -18.82 -15.23
CA GLN A 221 -2.28 -18.43 -16.32
C GLN A 221 -2.76 -18.82 -17.73
N GLY A 222 -3.54 -19.91 -17.87
CA GLY A 222 -4.09 -20.37 -19.15
C GLY A 222 -5.48 -19.80 -19.52
N LYS A 223 -6.05 -18.92 -18.69
CA LYS A 223 -7.43 -18.42 -18.85
C LYS A 223 -7.53 -17.14 -19.70
N GLY A 224 -6.40 -16.53 -20.06
CA GLY A 224 -6.36 -15.30 -20.86
C GLY A 224 -6.92 -14.08 -20.14
N TYR A 225 -6.91 -14.09 -18.81
CA TYR A 225 -7.36 -12.95 -18.02
C TYR A 225 -6.36 -11.80 -18.14
N ARG A 226 -6.86 -10.65 -18.60
CA ARG A 226 -6.14 -9.39 -18.55
C ARG A 226 -6.23 -8.78 -17.15
N LYS A 227 -7.41 -8.97 -16.52
CA LYS A 227 -7.80 -8.43 -15.23
C LYS A 227 -8.31 -9.56 -14.33
N ILE A 228 -8.06 -9.53 -13.03
CA ILE A 228 -8.86 -10.12 -11.97
C ILE A 228 -9.56 -9.00 -11.15
N ALA A 229 -10.78 -9.20 -10.69
CA ALA A 229 -11.58 -8.17 -10.06
C ALA A 229 -12.11 -8.66 -8.72
N ILE A 230 -12.01 -7.84 -7.67
CA ILE A 230 -12.57 -8.11 -6.35
C ILE A 230 -13.86 -7.29 -6.20
N VAL A 231 -15.00 -7.97 -6.25
CA VAL A 231 -16.33 -7.36 -6.19
C VAL A 231 -16.88 -7.47 -4.78
N TYR A 232 -17.36 -6.36 -4.21
CA TYR A 232 -18.07 -6.34 -2.93
C TYR A 232 -19.58 -6.19 -3.15
N SER A 233 -20.38 -7.13 -2.64
CA SER A 233 -21.85 -7.10 -2.65
C SER A 233 -22.43 -7.73 -1.39
N ASP A 234 -23.53 -7.16 -0.89
CA ASP A 234 -24.29 -7.76 0.22
C ASP A 234 -25.02 -9.04 -0.19
N LYS A 235 -25.22 -9.27 -1.50
CA LYS A 235 -25.93 -10.46 -2.02
C LYS A 235 -25.11 -11.74 -1.95
N PHE A 236 -23.79 -11.64 -1.86
CA PHE A 236 -22.93 -12.82 -1.70
C PHE A 236 -23.07 -13.51 -0.34
N LYS A 237 -23.79 -12.88 0.61
CA LYS A 237 -24.06 -13.45 1.92
C LYS A 237 -25.21 -14.47 1.83
N GLU A 238 -24.85 -15.73 1.60
CA GLU A 238 -25.78 -16.86 1.53
C GLU A 238 -25.50 -17.93 2.60
N ALA A 239 -26.38 -18.93 2.73
CA ALA A 239 -26.23 -20.05 3.66
C ALA A 239 -25.02 -20.92 3.29
N GLY A 240 -23.83 -20.54 3.76
CA GLY A 240 -22.55 -21.19 3.47
C GLY A 240 -21.42 -20.23 3.09
N ASN A 241 -21.77 -19.02 2.63
CA ASN A 241 -20.82 -17.95 2.32
C ASN A 241 -21.06 -16.74 3.23
N THR A 242 -20.08 -16.43 4.07
CA THR A 242 -20.16 -15.32 5.03
C THR A 242 -19.39 -14.08 4.58
N THR A 243 -18.70 -14.16 3.44
CA THR A 243 -18.01 -13.01 2.85
C THR A 243 -18.96 -12.23 1.96
N LYS A 244 -18.63 -10.96 1.78
CA LYS A 244 -19.29 -10.06 0.84
C LYS A 244 -18.42 -9.81 -0.38
N PHE A 245 -17.31 -10.53 -0.55
CA PHE A 245 -16.39 -10.38 -1.68
C PHE A 245 -16.45 -11.57 -2.63
N SER A 246 -16.23 -11.31 -3.92
CA SER A 246 -16.09 -12.31 -4.98
C SER A 246 -14.96 -11.93 -5.93
N PHE A 247 -14.33 -12.93 -6.57
CA PHE A 247 -13.22 -12.73 -7.50
C PHE A 247 -13.62 -13.11 -8.93
N VAL A 248 -13.33 -12.24 -9.91
CA VAL A 248 -13.73 -12.40 -11.32
C VAL A 248 -12.56 -12.09 -12.25
N GLY A 249 -12.21 -12.98 -13.18
CA GLY A 249 -11.27 -12.68 -14.25
C GLY A 249 -11.96 -11.93 -15.40
N ILE A 250 -11.38 -10.83 -15.89
CA ILE A 250 -11.82 -10.10 -17.09
C ILE A 250 -10.80 -10.34 -18.20
N LYS A 251 -11.28 -10.72 -19.38
CA LYS A 251 -10.48 -10.99 -20.59
C LYS A 251 -10.30 -9.73 -21.43
N GLN A 252 -9.45 -9.80 -22.46
CA GLN A 252 -9.18 -8.69 -23.38
C GLN A 252 -10.44 -8.19 -24.13
N ASP A 253 -11.41 -9.06 -24.37
CA ASP A 253 -12.68 -8.71 -25.02
C ASP A 253 -13.70 -8.07 -24.06
N GLY A 254 -13.32 -7.86 -22.79
CA GLY A 254 -14.18 -7.34 -21.73
C GLY A 254 -14.99 -8.40 -20.99
N SER A 255 -15.02 -9.64 -21.48
CA SER A 255 -15.80 -10.71 -20.87
C SER A 255 -15.29 -11.09 -19.48
N ALA A 256 -16.23 -11.34 -18.57
CA ALA A 256 -15.98 -11.71 -17.18
C ALA A 256 -16.19 -13.22 -16.96
N GLU A 257 -15.33 -13.85 -16.16
CA GLU A 257 -15.42 -15.25 -15.75
C GLU A 257 -15.13 -15.36 -14.25
N LYS A 258 -15.99 -16.02 -13.47
CA LYS A 258 -15.75 -16.20 -12.04
C LYS A 258 -14.48 -17.02 -11.77
N ILE A 259 -13.70 -16.63 -10.77
CA ILE A 259 -12.49 -17.36 -10.36
C ILE A 259 -12.82 -18.41 -9.31
N ASP A 260 -13.03 -19.64 -9.77
CA ASP A 260 -13.40 -20.76 -8.89
C ASP A 260 -12.20 -21.43 -8.18
N THR A 261 -10.98 -20.94 -8.43
CA THR A 261 -9.77 -21.40 -7.73
C THR A 261 -9.64 -20.80 -6.34
N ILE A 262 -10.51 -19.87 -5.98
CA ILE A 262 -10.52 -19.18 -4.69
C ILE A 262 -11.76 -19.63 -3.92
N GLU A 263 -11.55 -20.12 -2.70
CA GLU A 263 -12.62 -20.54 -1.80
C GLU A 263 -12.55 -19.77 -0.49
N GLN A 264 -13.70 -19.51 0.12
CA GLN A 264 -13.72 -18.86 1.41
C GLN A 264 -13.03 -19.74 2.47
N ALA A 265 -12.04 -19.17 3.17
CA ALA A 265 -11.37 -19.82 4.29
C ALA A 265 -12.06 -19.47 5.61
N TYR A 266 -12.17 -18.16 5.85
CA TYR A 266 -12.65 -17.58 7.09
C TYR A 266 -13.59 -16.42 6.75
N GLY A 267 -14.67 -16.35 7.53
CA GLY A 267 -15.79 -15.43 7.37
C GLY A 267 -15.51 -13.98 7.71
N THR A 268 -16.60 -13.22 7.89
CA THR A 268 -16.62 -11.78 8.23
C THR A 268 -15.92 -11.39 9.55
N ASN A 269 -15.26 -12.34 10.20
CA ASN A 269 -14.44 -12.15 11.40
C ASN A 269 -13.49 -13.36 11.56
N PRO A 270 -12.36 -13.40 10.84
CA PRO A 270 -11.40 -14.50 10.92
C PRO A 270 -10.86 -14.65 12.34
N THR A 271 -10.78 -15.88 12.85
CA THR A 271 -10.21 -16.18 14.17
C THR A 271 -8.69 -16.27 14.15
N LYS A 272 -8.07 -15.78 13.07
CA LYS A 272 -6.66 -15.94 12.78
C LYS A 272 -5.96 -14.63 13.01
N ASN A 273 -4.85 -14.65 13.74
CA ASN A 273 -4.04 -13.47 13.98
C ASN A 273 -3.18 -13.25 12.73
N VAL A 274 -3.33 -12.08 12.13
CA VAL A 274 -2.58 -11.70 10.92
C VAL A 274 -1.71 -10.52 11.29
N HIS A 275 -0.40 -10.68 11.16
CA HIS A 275 0.59 -9.64 11.37
C HIS A 275 0.99 -9.05 10.02
N SER A 276 0.60 -7.81 9.78
CA SER A 276 0.80 -7.11 8.53
C SER A 276 2.11 -6.39 8.52
N VAL A 277 2.92 -6.70 7.51
CA VAL A 277 4.15 -5.99 7.22
C VAL A 277 3.82 -4.93 6.19
N ASN A 278 4.15 -3.68 6.50
CA ASN A 278 3.89 -2.59 5.57
C ASN A 278 4.73 -2.73 4.29
N ARG A 279 4.37 -1.96 3.27
CA ARG A 279 4.92 -2.01 1.90
C ARG A 279 6.46 -2.08 1.83
N ASP A 280 7.15 -1.35 2.69
CA ASP A 280 8.62 -1.25 2.69
C ASP A 280 9.30 -2.09 3.77
N GLY A 281 8.55 -2.82 4.59
CA GLY A 281 9.10 -3.66 5.64
C GLY A 281 9.54 -2.90 6.89
N SER A 282 9.28 -1.59 6.97
CA SER A 282 9.68 -0.78 8.12
C SER A 282 8.81 -0.96 9.35
N LYS A 283 7.59 -1.49 9.21
CA LYS A 283 6.65 -1.68 10.33
C LYS A 283 5.89 -2.99 10.24
N ILE A 284 5.62 -3.55 11.42
CA ILE A 284 4.78 -4.72 11.61
C ILE A 284 3.66 -4.35 12.59
N GLU A 285 2.42 -4.61 12.22
CA GLU A 285 1.25 -4.33 13.05
C GLU A 285 0.26 -5.51 13.01
N GLU A 286 -0.49 -5.73 14.08
CA GLU A 286 -1.58 -6.71 14.08
C GLU A 286 -2.77 -6.18 13.26
N GLU A 287 -3.13 -6.88 12.19
CA GLU A 287 -4.16 -6.48 11.23
C GLU A 287 -5.43 -7.30 11.41
N LYS A 288 -6.56 -6.61 11.62
CA LYS A 288 -7.89 -7.23 11.61
C LYS A 288 -8.44 -7.24 10.19
N VAL A 289 -8.47 -8.41 9.57
CA VAL A 289 -8.93 -8.55 8.17
C VAL A 289 -10.41 -8.95 8.09
N ASN A 290 -11.16 -8.41 7.13
CA ASN A 290 -12.60 -8.68 6.99
C ASN A 290 -12.93 -10.06 6.38
N SER A 291 -12.07 -10.63 5.53
CA SER A 291 -12.31 -11.94 4.92
C SER A 291 -10.99 -12.56 4.49
N ILE A 292 -10.84 -13.88 4.67
CA ILE A 292 -9.68 -14.64 4.18
C ILE A 292 -10.17 -15.72 3.22
N PHE A 293 -9.47 -15.85 2.10
CA PHE A 293 -9.73 -16.81 1.04
C PHE A 293 -8.56 -17.79 0.89
N LYS A 294 -8.86 -19.09 0.77
CA LYS A 294 -7.88 -20.13 0.39
C LYS A 294 -7.81 -20.20 -1.12
N ILE A 295 -6.62 -20.51 -1.61
CA ILE A 295 -6.41 -20.78 -3.02
C ILE A 295 -6.31 -22.30 -3.21
N LYS A 296 -7.12 -22.87 -4.09
CA LYS A 296 -7.10 -24.30 -4.40
C LYS A 296 -5.69 -24.74 -4.81
N GLY A 297 -5.20 -25.80 -4.16
CA GLY A 297 -3.85 -26.33 -4.39
C GLY A 297 -2.72 -25.58 -3.67
N LYS A 298 -3.03 -24.52 -2.89
CA LYS A 298 -2.08 -23.83 -2.01
C LYS A 298 -2.55 -23.96 -0.56
N THR A 299 -1.75 -24.57 0.30
CA THR A 299 -2.11 -24.82 1.71
C THR A 299 -1.73 -23.66 2.63
N GLU A 300 -0.58 -23.04 2.37
CA GLU A 300 0.02 -21.99 3.21
C GLU A 300 -0.31 -20.58 2.73
N THR A 301 -0.76 -20.41 1.49
CA THR A 301 -0.97 -19.10 0.88
C THR A 301 -2.45 -18.81 0.71
N GLN A 302 -2.85 -17.63 1.18
CA GLN A 302 -4.22 -17.15 1.28
C GLN A 302 -4.28 -15.69 0.80
N ILE A 303 -5.48 -15.19 0.53
CA ILE A 303 -5.71 -13.78 0.23
C ILE A 303 -6.64 -13.24 1.31
N ALA A 304 -6.21 -12.20 2.01
CA ALA A 304 -7.10 -11.41 2.85
C ALA A 304 -7.62 -10.20 2.05
N VAL A 305 -8.85 -9.81 2.36
CA VAL A 305 -9.46 -8.61 1.80
C VAL A 305 -10.07 -7.82 2.94
N ASP A 306 -9.67 -6.57 3.07
CA ASP A 306 -10.24 -5.62 4.01
C ASP A 306 -10.94 -4.44 3.29
N ILE A 307 -11.75 -3.69 4.05
CA ILE A 307 -12.30 -2.42 3.61
C ILE A 307 -11.58 -1.32 4.39
N GLY A 308 -10.63 -0.66 3.75
CA GLY A 308 -9.86 0.42 4.33
C GLY A 308 -10.65 1.72 4.47
N ASN A 309 -9.90 2.77 4.83
CA ASN A 309 -10.44 4.11 4.99
C ASN A 309 -11.05 4.61 3.68
N MET A 310 -12.15 5.37 3.77
CA MET A 310 -12.93 5.80 2.59
C MET A 310 -13.54 4.65 1.78
N GLY A 311 -13.59 3.43 2.34
CA GLY A 311 -14.26 2.32 1.71
C GLY A 311 -13.46 1.63 0.61
N THR A 312 -12.16 1.85 0.53
CA THR A 312 -11.24 1.18 -0.40
C THR A 312 -11.21 -0.34 -0.16
N ILE A 313 -11.13 -1.14 -1.21
CA ILE A 313 -10.88 -2.59 -1.06
C ILE A 313 -9.37 -2.79 -0.94
N GLU A 314 -8.90 -3.31 0.18
CA GLU A 314 -7.48 -3.47 0.47
C GLU A 314 -7.13 -4.97 0.52
N PRO A 315 -6.64 -5.53 -0.60
CA PRO A 315 -6.21 -6.92 -0.63
C PRO A 315 -4.80 -7.07 -0.06
N SER A 316 -4.61 -8.12 0.75
CA SER A 316 -3.30 -8.51 1.27
C SER A 316 -3.03 -9.97 0.98
N LEU A 317 -1.77 -10.29 0.65
CA LEU A 317 -1.32 -11.65 0.51
C LEU A 317 -1.04 -12.18 1.92
N VAL A 318 -1.65 -13.29 2.29
CA VAL A 318 -1.47 -13.91 3.62
C VAL A 318 -0.70 -15.19 3.46
N ARG A 319 0.33 -15.38 4.29
CA ARG A 319 1.06 -16.65 4.40
C ARG A 319 0.99 -17.18 5.81
N THR A 320 0.69 -18.46 5.88
CA THR A 320 0.57 -19.24 7.11
C THR A 320 1.53 -20.39 7.00
N PRO A 321 2.63 -20.39 7.77
CA PRO A 321 3.56 -21.51 7.78
C PRO A 321 2.84 -22.82 8.12
N ALA A 322 3.16 -23.93 7.44
CA ALA A 322 2.46 -25.21 7.65
C ALA A 322 2.51 -25.74 9.10
N GLN A 323 3.45 -25.27 9.93
CA GLN A 323 3.59 -25.68 11.32
C GLN A 323 2.69 -24.89 12.28
N ASP A 324 2.17 -23.72 11.88
CA ASP A 324 1.30 -22.91 12.73
C ASP A 324 0.10 -22.35 11.95
N ASN A 325 -1.10 -22.81 12.33
CA ASN A 325 -2.35 -22.37 11.69
C ASN A 325 -2.99 -21.15 12.38
N GLU A 326 -2.45 -20.69 13.52
CA GLU A 326 -3.02 -19.59 14.32
C GLU A 326 -2.45 -18.22 13.93
N GLU A 327 -1.13 -18.17 13.71
CA GLU A 327 -0.40 -16.95 13.36
C GLU A 327 -0.08 -16.92 11.86
N ALA A 328 -0.31 -15.77 11.23
CA ALA A 328 0.05 -15.55 9.83
C ALA A 328 0.68 -14.18 9.64
N ILE A 329 1.46 -14.07 8.57
CA ILE A 329 1.99 -12.80 8.09
C ILE A 329 1.21 -12.36 6.86
N SER A 330 1.01 -11.05 6.71
CA SER A 330 0.45 -10.46 5.50
C SER A 330 1.34 -9.37 4.95
N ILE A 331 1.22 -9.16 3.63
CA ILE A 331 1.79 -7.99 2.96
C ILE A 331 0.72 -7.38 2.04
N PRO A 332 0.70 -6.05 1.84
CA PRO A 332 -0.23 -5.43 0.91
C PRO A 332 0.03 -5.90 -0.52
N ILE A 333 -1.05 -6.14 -1.27
CA ILE A 333 -0.99 -6.36 -2.71
C ILE A 333 -1.14 -4.99 -3.39
N GLU A 334 -0.22 -4.65 -4.29
CA GLU A 334 -0.30 -3.40 -5.09
C GLU A 334 -1.66 -3.28 -5.76
N THR A 335 -2.24 -2.09 -5.66
CA THR A 335 -3.46 -1.67 -6.38
C THR A 335 -3.22 -0.28 -6.96
N SER A 336 -4.17 0.30 -7.70
CA SER A 336 -4.07 1.69 -8.15
C SER A 336 -3.91 2.68 -7.00
N ASN A 337 -4.43 2.35 -5.80
CA ASN A 337 -4.32 3.17 -4.60
C ASN A 337 -3.26 2.66 -3.61
N ILE A 338 -2.80 1.42 -3.75
CA ILE A 338 -1.77 0.82 -2.89
C ILE A 338 -0.47 0.70 -3.67
N ARG A 339 0.54 1.49 -3.27
CA ARG A 339 1.85 1.50 -3.92
C ARG A 339 2.53 0.10 -3.90
N PRO A 340 3.43 -0.19 -4.87
CA PRO A 340 4.12 -1.49 -4.96
C PRO A 340 4.90 -1.86 -3.70
N THR A 341 4.72 -3.08 -3.21
CA THR A 341 5.49 -3.69 -2.12
C THR A 341 6.93 -3.95 -2.57
N THR A 342 7.90 -3.62 -1.70
CA THR A 342 9.32 -3.80 -2.01
C THR A 342 9.65 -5.26 -2.26
N ARG A 343 10.76 -5.51 -2.96
CA ARG A 343 11.21 -6.88 -3.24
C ARG A 343 11.50 -7.66 -1.94
N GLU A 344 12.18 -7.03 -0.99
CA GLU A 344 12.51 -7.63 0.31
C GLU A 344 11.25 -8.11 1.06
N THR A 345 10.24 -7.25 1.16
CA THR A 345 8.95 -7.58 1.78
C THR A 345 8.20 -8.69 1.02
N ARG A 346 8.32 -8.76 -0.31
CA ARG A 346 7.75 -9.87 -1.09
C ARG A 346 8.49 -11.20 -0.91
N GLU A 347 9.81 -11.17 -0.67
CA GLU A 347 10.60 -12.37 -0.44
C GLU A 347 10.23 -13.08 0.87
N LEU A 348 9.74 -12.34 1.87
CA LEU A 348 9.20 -12.87 3.13
C LEU A 348 8.04 -13.85 2.92
N MET A 349 7.28 -13.65 1.84
CA MET A 349 6.10 -14.47 1.51
C MET A 349 6.44 -15.77 0.78
N ASN A 350 7.73 -16.09 0.63
CA ASN A 350 8.15 -17.38 0.11
C ASN A 350 7.94 -18.50 1.12
N ARG A 351 7.55 -19.69 0.64
CA ARG A 351 7.36 -20.89 1.48
C ARG A 351 8.58 -21.26 2.33
N ASN A 352 9.78 -21.04 1.80
CA ASN A 352 11.04 -21.42 2.48
C ASN A 352 11.62 -20.32 3.37
N ARG A 353 10.95 -19.17 3.50
CA ARG A 353 11.34 -18.06 4.38
C ARG A 353 10.38 -18.00 5.56
N ASN A 354 10.80 -17.44 6.69
CA ASN A 354 9.99 -17.27 7.91
C ASN A 354 9.12 -18.51 8.24
N THR A 355 9.74 -19.63 8.57
CA THR A 355 9.05 -20.86 8.97
C THR A 355 8.56 -20.82 10.41
N ARG A 356 9.05 -19.86 11.21
CA ARG A 356 8.82 -19.76 12.66
C ARG A 356 8.08 -18.49 13.09
N VAL A 357 7.13 -18.02 12.28
CA VAL A 357 6.30 -16.82 12.54
C VAL A 357 5.82 -16.74 14.01
N LYS A 358 5.31 -17.85 14.58
CA LYS A 358 4.85 -17.88 15.98
C LYS A 358 5.90 -17.44 16.99
N GLU A 359 7.13 -17.92 16.84
CA GLU A 359 8.22 -17.66 17.77
C GLU A 359 8.67 -16.20 17.65
N GLU A 360 8.76 -15.69 16.42
CA GLU A 360 9.17 -14.32 16.14
C GLU A 360 8.12 -13.30 16.62
N ILE A 361 6.84 -13.54 16.35
CA ILE A 361 5.74 -12.70 16.85
C ILE A 361 5.68 -12.71 18.38
N LYS A 362 5.91 -13.86 19.03
CA LYS A 362 6.01 -13.92 20.50
C LYS A 362 7.17 -13.09 21.04
N LYS A 363 8.32 -13.08 20.36
CA LYS A 363 9.45 -12.22 20.72
C LYS A 363 9.05 -10.75 20.58
N ILE A 364 8.45 -10.36 19.45
CA ILE A 364 7.94 -8.99 19.25
C ILE A 364 7.03 -8.57 20.40
N LYS A 365 6.01 -9.39 20.72
CA LYS A 365 5.09 -9.10 21.84
C LYS A 365 5.81 -8.98 23.19
N ALA A 366 6.82 -9.80 23.45
CA ALA A 366 7.64 -9.67 24.65
C ALA A 366 8.45 -8.36 24.65
N HIS A 367 9.00 -7.94 23.51
CA HIS A 367 9.69 -6.66 23.36
C HIS A 367 8.73 -5.46 23.50
N GLU A 368 7.49 -5.55 23.00
CA GLU A 368 6.43 -4.56 23.20
C GLU A 368 6.09 -4.39 24.69
N GLU A 369 5.96 -5.50 25.43
CA GLU A 369 5.72 -5.49 26.88
C GLU A 369 6.89 -4.84 27.65
N LEU A 370 8.11 -4.90 27.10
CA LEU A 370 9.30 -4.26 27.63
C LEU A 370 9.49 -2.81 27.13
N GLY A 371 8.55 -2.28 26.35
CA GLY A 371 8.51 -0.88 25.91
C GLY A 371 9.26 -0.57 24.60
N CYS A 372 9.54 -1.58 23.77
CA CYS A 372 10.04 -1.36 22.40
C CYS A 372 8.88 -1.10 21.43
N GLU A 373 9.06 -0.15 20.52
CA GLU A 373 8.00 0.29 19.60
C GLU A 373 8.39 0.19 18.09
N ASP A 374 9.65 -0.14 17.78
CA ASP A 374 10.22 -0.11 16.43
C ASP A 374 10.48 -1.52 15.86
N PHE A 375 9.43 -2.24 15.46
CA PHE A 375 9.55 -3.55 14.83
C PHE A 375 9.48 -3.49 13.31
N SER A 376 10.35 -4.23 12.65
CA SER A 376 10.51 -4.25 11.19
C SER A 376 10.61 -5.68 10.68
N ILE A 377 10.60 -5.83 9.35
CA ILE A 377 10.75 -7.14 8.68
C ILE A 377 11.96 -7.95 9.19
N LYS A 378 13.02 -7.30 9.65
CA LYS A 378 14.23 -7.93 10.18
C LYS A 378 14.00 -8.70 11.48
N ASP A 379 12.96 -8.35 12.22
CA ASP A 379 12.60 -9.02 13.47
C ASP A 379 11.78 -10.30 13.22
N ILE A 380 11.38 -10.54 11.96
CA ILE A 380 10.60 -11.70 11.51
C ILE A 380 11.16 -12.39 10.24
N ASP A 381 12.45 -12.24 9.92
CA ASP A 381 13.03 -12.72 8.66
C ASP A 381 13.72 -14.09 8.73
N ASP A 382 13.47 -14.88 9.78
CA ASP A 382 14.17 -16.14 10.13
C ASP A 382 15.69 -15.99 10.34
N ASN A 383 16.26 -14.78 10.29
CA ASN A 383 17.68 -14.56 10.52
C ASN A 383 17.91 -14.08 11.97
N PRO A 384 18.39 -14.96 12.87
CA PRO A 384 18.59 -14.59 14.27
C PRO A 384 19.58 -13.44 14.46
N ASN A 385 20.46 -13.18 13.49
CA ASN A 385 21.44 -12.09 13.55
C ASN A 385 20.88 -10.74 13.09
N ASN A 386 19.68 -10.72 12.52
CA ASN A 386 19.02 -9.50 12.07
C ASN A 386 18.04 -8.94 13.11
N ASN A 387 17.75 -9.70 14.17
CA ASN A 387 16.87 -9.26 15.24
C ASN A 387 17.44 -7.98 15.87
N THR A 388 16.65 -6.91 15.83
CA THR A 388 17.13 -5.58 16.24
C THR A 388 16.95 -5.33 17.74
N HIS A 389 16.28 -6.26 18.44
CA HIS A 389 15.97 -6.14 19.85
C HIS A 389 16.52 -7.35 20.64
N GLU A 390 17.42 -7.09 21.60
CA GLU A 390 17.92 -8.07 22.58
C GLU A 390 17.79 -7.49 23.98
N HIS A 391 17.11 -8.21 24.88
CA HIS A 391 17.05 -7.86 26.31
C HIS A 391 17.51 -9.02 27.17
N GLN A 392 18.46 -8.73 28.05
CA GLN A 392 18.76 -9.56 29.21
C GLN A 392 18.30 -8.79 30.46
N GLU A 393 17.11 -9.12 30.96
CA GLU A 393 16.55 -8.43 32.12
C GLU A 393 17.13 -8.97 33.43
N PHE A 394 18.00 -8.17 34.06
CA PHE A 394 18.36 -8.35 35.46
C PHE A 394 17.50 -7.43 36.32
N SER A 395 16.96 -7.93 37.43
CA SER A 395 16.30 -7.05 38.38
C SER A 395 17.29 -6.01 38.92
N GLU A 396 16.85 -4.76 39.08
CA GLU A 396 17.72 -3.70 39.64
C GLU A 396 18.29 -4.09 41.02
N GLU A 397 17.52 -4.82 41.83
CA GLU A 397 17.98 -5.34 43.12
C GLU A 397 19.13 -6.35 42.97
N TYR A 398 19.09 -7.20 41.94
CA TYR A 398 20.15 -8.16 41.65
C TYR A 398 21.42 -7.45 41.15
N LEU A 399 21.25 -6.49 40.24
CA LEU A 399 22.36 -5.66 39.75
C LEU A 399 23.00 -4.87 40.88
N ASP A 400 22.20 -4.33 41.80
CA ASP A 400 22.70 -3.62 42.96
C ASP A 400 23.49 -4.53 43.90
N LYS A 401 23.07 -5.77 44.12
CA LYS A 401 23.82 -6.74 44.93
C LYS A 401 25.16 -7.09 44.29
N CYS A 402 25.19 -7.32 42.97
CA CYS A 402 26.41 -7.66 42.25
C CYS A 402 27.37 -6.45 42.20
N ALA A 403 26.85 -5.27 41.85
CA ALA A 403 27.65 -4.05 41.79
C ALA A 403 28.23 -3.66 43.16
N SER A 404 27.47 -3.85 44.25
CA SER A 404 28.01 -3.62 45.60
C SER A 404 29.22 -4.51 45.91
N LYS A 405 29.17 -5.79 45.54
CA LYS A 405 30.28 -6.73 45.78
C LYS A 405 31.51 -6.40 44.93
N ILE A 406 31.31 -6.03 43.66
CA ILE A 406 32.42 -5.67 42.75
C ILE A 406 33.11 -4.38 43.21
N LEU A 407 32.33 -3.41 43.71
CA LEU A 407 32.84 -2.16 44.29
C LEU A 407 33.54 -2.32 45.66
N GLU A 408 33.61 -3.53 46.21
CA GLU A 408 34.47 -3.79 47.38
C GLU A 408 35.96 -3.76 47.00
N SER A 409 36.30 -3.93 45.71
CA SER A 409 37.66 -3.71 45.20
C SER A 409 38.00 -2.22 45.19
N GLU A 410 39.04 -1.83 45.94
CA GLU A 410 39.52 -0.45 45.99
C GLU A 410 39.95 0.06 44.61
N THR A 411 40.53 -0.80 43.77
CA THR A 411 40.97 -0.44 42.42
C THR A 411 39.77 -0.06 41.54
N ILE A 412 38.72 -0.87 41.53
CA ILE A 412 37.51 -0.60 40.74
C ILE A 412 36.75 0.60 41.31
N ALA A 413 36.59 0.70 42.63
CA ALA A 413 35.84 1.79 43.27
C ALA A 413 36.46 3.18 43.06
N ASN A 414 37.78 3.24 42.86
CA ASN A 414 38.49 4.50 42.57
C ASN A 414 38.37 4.93 41.10
N THR A 415 38.00 4.01 40.19
CA THR A 415 37.97 4.26 38.75
C THR A 415 36.55 4.32 38.17
N TYR A 416 35.62 3.50 38.69
CA TYR A 416 34.27 3.35 38.13
C TYR A 416 33.19 3.71 39.16
N ASN A 417 32.10 4.32 38.68
CA ASN A 417 30.92 4.54 39.50
C ASN A 417 29.96 3.32 39.43
N ARG A 418 28.98 3.29 40.34
CA ARG A 418 28.02 2.18 40.44
C ARG A 418 27.21 1.93 39.17
N SER A 419 26.86 2.98 38.43
CA SER A 419 26.15 2.86 37.14
C SER A 419 27.05 2.24 36.07
N ASP A 420 28.33 2.59 36.06
CA ASP A 420 29.32 2.03 35.14
C ASP A 420 29.49 0.52 35.40
N VAL A 421 29.59 0.11 36.66
CA VAL A 421 29.68 -1.31 37.05
C VAL A 421 28.40 -2.07 36.65
N LYS A 422 27.22 -1.50 36.87
CA LYS A 422 25.95 -2.12 36.42
C LYS A 422 25.89 -2.29 34.90
N ALA A 423 26.36 -1.29 34.14
CA ALA A 423 26.44 -1.37 32.69
C ALA A 423 27.43 -2.46 32.24
N TYR A 424 28.57 -2.57 32.92
CA TYR A 424 29.59 -3.59 32.65
C TYR A 424 29.05 -5.01 32.90
N ILE A 425 28.33 -5.23 34.00
CA ILE A 425 27.69 -6.52 34.29
C ILE A 425 26.73 -6.92 33.16
N LYS A 426 25.87 -5.99 32.71
CA LYS A 426 24.95 -6.24 31.58
C LYS A 426 25.70 -6.61 30.30
N ALA A 427 26.77 -5.88 29.99
CA ALA A 427 27.60 -6.15 28.81
C ALA A 427 28.36 -7.48 28.91
N TYR A 428 28.85 -7.84 30.09
CA TYR A 428 29.53 -9.11 30.33
C TYR A 428 28.59 -10.29 30.11
N VAL A 429 27.39 -10.28 30.70
CA VAL A 429 26.50 -11.44 30.57
C VAL A 429 26.00 -11.60 29.14
N LYS A 430 25.79 -10.48 28.44
CA LYS A 430 25.49 -10.50 27.00
C LYS A 430 26.57 -11.25 26.21
N ARG A 431 27.85 -10.86 26.37
CA ARG A 431 28.99 -11.54 25.72
C ARG A 431 29.09 -13.02 26.13
N TYR A 432 28.81 -13.33 27.39
CA TYR A 432 28.87 -14.71 27.90
C TYR A 432 27.82 -15.62 27.25
N LEU A 433 26.58 -15.13 27.08
CA LEU A 433 25.52 -15.90 26.40
C LEU A 433 25.76 -16.06 24.90
N GLU A 434 26.36 -15.06 24.24
CA GLU A 434 26.72 -15.13 22.81
C GLU A 434 27.71 -16.26 22.49
N THR A 435 28.48 -16.74 23.49
CA THR A 435 29.41 -17.87 23.33
C THR A 435 28.74 -19.26 23.38
N GLY A 436 27.41 -19.32 23.51
CA GLY A 436 26.64 -20.57 23.54
C GLY A 436 26.46 -21.18 24.93
N ASN A 437 26.81 -20.43 25.99
CA ASN A 437 26.54 -20.83 27.37
C ASN A 437 25.09 -20.50 27.76
N GLU A 438 24.40 -21.43 28.44
CA GLU A 438 22.97 -21.27 28.77
C GLU A 438 22.71 -20.42 30.02
N THR A 439 23.58 -20.49 31.04
CA THR A 439 23.48 -19.72 32.29
C THR A 439 24.87 -19.46 32.89
N ILE A 440 24.97 -18.41 33.72
CA ILE A 440 26.15 -18.12 34.55
C ILE A 440 25.73 -18.08 36.02
N ASP A 441 26.53 -18.68 36.90
CA ASP A 441 26.30 -18.54 38.34
C ASP A 441 26.64 -17.12 38.81
N THR A 442 25.99 -16.65 39.87
CA THR A 442 26.16 -15.27 40.36
C THR A 442 27.57 -15.03 40.92
N GLU A 443 28.19 -16.03 41.56
CA GLU A 443 29.56 -15.89 42.07
C GLU A 443 30.57 -15.87 40.92
N ASP A 444 30.39 -16.72 39.92
CA ASP A 444 31.22 -16.75 38.71
C ASP A 444 31.07 -15.45 37.91
N LEU A 445 29.85 -14.91 37.79
CA LEU A 445 29.60 -13.61 37.16
C LEU A 445 30.39 -12.49 37.85
N ILE A 446 30.29 -12.42 39.18
CA ILE A 446 30.97 -11.38 39.96
C ILE A 446 32.49 -11.49 39.82
N ASN A 447 33.04 -12.71 39.96
CA ASN A 447 34.49 -12.93 39.92
C ASN A 447 35.06 -12.60 38.53
N ASN A 448 34.39 -13.05 37.46
CA ASN A 448 34.86 -12.80 36.10
C ASN A 448 34.78 -11.31 35.72
N VAL A 449 33.68 -10.63 36.11
CA VAL A 449 33.54 -9.18 35.87
C VAL A 449 34.60 -8.41 36.66
N LEU A 450 34.82 -8.78 37.93
CA LEU A 450 35.83 -8.14 38.78
C LEU A 450 37.24 -8.28 38.18
N GLU A 451 37.62 -9.48 37.75
CA GLU A 451 38.94 -9.73 37.15
C GLU A 451 39.16 -8.93 35.85
N GLU A 452 38.16 -8.88 34.97
CA GLU A 452 38.26 -8.13 33.70
C GLU A 452 38.35 -6.61 33.95
N MET A 453 37.53 -6.09 34.87
CA MET A 453 37.51 -4.66 35.21
C MET A 453 38.79 -4.23 35.95
N GLU A 454 39.38 -5.06 36.82
CA GLU A 454 40.67 -4.76 37.45
C GLU A 454 41.80 -4.68 36.44
N GLN A 455 41.85 -5.63 35.49
CA GLN A 455 42.86 -5.59 34.42
C GLN A 455 42.70 -4.39 33.49
N GLU A 456 41.49 -3.86 33.32
CA GLU A 456 41.23 -2.64 32.55
C GLU A 456 41.61 -1.39 33.35
N ALA A 457 41.24 -1.32 34.63
CA ALA A 457 41.60 -0.22 35.54
C ALA A 457 43.12 -0.07 35.70
N GLU A 458 43.85 -1.19 35.81
CA GLU A 458 45.32 -1.19 35.90
C GLU A 458 46.00 -0.73 34.59
N LYS A 459 45.33 -0.87 33.43
CA LYS A 459 45.83 -0.38 32.14
C LYS A 459 45.55 1.11 31.94
N GLU A 460 44.44 1.62 32.49
CA GLU A 460 44.11 3.05 32.46
C GLU A 460 44.90 3.86 33.51
N HIS A 461 45.39 3.22 34.58
CA HIS A 461 46.33 3.79 35.55
C HIS A 461 47.70 3.11 35.50
N PRO A 462 48.62 3.51 34.61
CA PRO A 462 50.02 3.14 34.78
C PRO A 462 50.50 3.72 36.12
N LEU A 463 50.80 2.83 37.06
CA LEU A 463 51.52 3.09 38.30
C LEU A 463 52.47 4.27 38.11
N HIS A 464 52.28 5.35 38.88
CA HIS A 464 53.40 6.21 39.23
C HIS A 464 54.44 5.30 39.89
N GLN A 465 55.40 4.85 39.07
CA GLN A 465 56.67 4.33 39.53
C GLN A 465 57.32 5.46 40.31
N ASN A 466 57.13 5.49 41.63
CA ASN A 466 58.14 6.04 42.51
C ASN A 466 59.27 5.01 42.55
N THR A 467 60.18 5.17 41.59
CA THR A 467 61.58 4.83 41.77
C THR A 467 62.12 5.71 42.88
N ASP A 468 62.13 5.22 44.12
CA ASP A 468 63.10 5.67 45.11
C ASP A 468 64.19 4.60 45.22
N ARG A 469 65.24 4.82 44.42
CA ARG A 469 66.61 4.48 44.78
C ARG A 469 67.07 5.51 45.80
N ASP A 470 67.11 5.12 47.07
CA ASP A 470 68.32 5.07 47.93
C ASP A 470 67.94 4.82 49.40
#